data_AF-A0A1I3A811-F1
#
_entry.id   AF-A0A1I3A811-F1
#
_cell.length_a   1.000
_cell.length_b   1.000
_cell.length_c   1.000
_cell.angle_alpha   90.00
_cell.angle_beta   90.00
_cell.angle_gamma   90.00
#
_symmetry.space_group_name_H-M   'P 1'
#
loop_
_entity.id
_entity.type
_entity.pdbx_description
1 polymer ?
#
loop_
_entity_poly.entity_id
_entity_poly.type
_entity_poly.pdbx_seq_one_letter_code
_entity_poly.pdbx_strand_id
1 'polypeptide(L)' 'MTMTCPFCRSPARLSANPAHAERTSLPVYLLKCSGCDHTSVRVSPVRGAFASRAASVSA' A
#
# COMPACT_ATOMS: atom_id res chain seq x y z
N MET A 1 -8.26 -3.20 11.12
CA MET A 1 -7.06 -3.70 11.83
C MET A 1 -6.13 -2.54 12.14
N THR A 2 -5.44 -2.53 13.27
CA THR A 2 -4.45 -1.48 13.61
C THR A 2 -3.05 -2.03 13.39
N MET A 3 -2.16 -1.22 12.81
CA MET A 3 -0.78 -1.60 12.51
C MET A 3 0.14 -0.37 12.57
N THR A 4 1.44 -0.62 12.47
CA THR A 4 2.44 0.44 12.31
C THR A 4 2.57 0.81 10.84
N CYS A 5 2.52 2.11 10.53
CA CYS A 5 2.68 2.60 9.17
C CYS A 5 4.07 2.20 8.62
N PRO A 6 4.16 1.49 7.49
CA PRO A 6 5.45 1.08 6.94
C PRO A 6 6.28 2.24 6.38
N PHE A 7 5.67 3.41 6.17
CA PHE A 7 6.32 4.59 5.61
C PHE A 7 6.94 5.50 6.67
N CYS A 8 6.17 5.86 7.72
CA CYS A 8 6.60 6.82 8.75
C CYS A 8 6.66 6.24 10.17
N ARG A 9 6.34 4.94 10.35
CA ARG A 9 6.29 4.22 11.63
C ARG A 9 5.29 4.76 12.66
N SER A 10 4.43 5.70 12.29
CA SER A 10 3.33 6.17 13.14
C SER A 10 2.19 5.14 13.21
N PRO A 11 1.27 5.27 14.18
CA PRO A 11 0.05 4.46 14.22
C PRO A 11 -0.76 4.58 12.92
N ALA A 12 -1.23 3.46 12.42
CA ALA A 12 -2.07 3.41 11.23
C ALA A 12 -3.21 2.39 11.37
N ARG A 13 -4.30 2.65 10.66
CA ARG A 13 -5.40 1.70 10.50
C ARG A 13 -5.42 1.20 9.07
N LEU A 14 -5.56 -0.12 8.95
CA LEU A 14 -5.75 -0.82 7.70
C LEU A 14 -7.18 -1.38 7.66
N SER A 15 -7.89 -1.08 6.56
CA SER A 15 -9.27 -1.50 6.32
C SER A 15 -9.42 -2.00 4.88
N ALA A 16 -10.39 -2.88 4.63
CA ALA A 16 -10.72 -3.29 3.27
C ALA A 16 -11.23 -2.10 2.45
N ASN A 17 -10.87 -2.05 1.17
CA ASN A 17 -11.38 -1.06 0.23
C ASN A 17 -12.69 -1.55 -0.38
N PRO A 18 -13.87 -1.01 -0.02
CA PRO A 18 -15.13 -1.46 -0.60
C PRO A 18 -15.19 -1.23 -2.11
N ALA A 19 -14.54 -0.17 -2.61
CA ALA A 19 -14.51 0.14 -4.04
C ALA A 19 -13.66 -0.86 -4.86
N HIS A 20 -12.84 -1.69 -4.22
CA HIS A 20 -12.08 -2.73 -4.91
C HIS A 20 -12.98 -3.80 -5.54
N ALA A 21 -14.13 -4.11 -4.90
CA ALA A 21 -15.09 -5.07 -5.43
C ALA A 21 -15.68 -4.64 -6.78
N GLU A 22 -15.82 -3.33 -6.98
CA GLU A 22 -16.32 -2.75 -8.23
C GLU A 22 -15.20 -2.50 -9.24
N ARG A 23 -13.98 -2.20 -8.76
CA ARG A 23 -12.82 -1.88 -9.60
C ARG A 23 -11.59 -2.58 -9.09
N THR A 24 -11.26 -3.72 -9.69
CA THR A 24 -10.09 -4.54 -9.34
C THR A 24 -8.75 -3.80 -9.49
N SER A 25 -8.71 -2.71 -10.27
CA SER A 25 -7.52 -1.85 -10.40
C SER A 25 -7.22 -0.99 -9.17
N LEU A 26 -8.18 -0.85 -8.24
CA LEU A 26 -7.98 -0.17 -6.97
C LEU A 26 -7.23 -1.06 -5.97
N PRO A 27 -6.55 -0.49 -4.96
CA PRO A 27 -5.91 -1.29 -3.91
C PRO A 27 -6.95 -2.05 -3.08
N VAL A 28 -6.61 -3.28 -2.67
CA VAL A 28 -7.46 -4.14 -1.81
C VAL A 28 -7.68 -3.52 -0.43
N TYR A 29 -6.65 -2.84 0.10
CA TYR A 29 -6.67 -2.26 1.44
C TYR A 29 -6.37 -0.76 1.40
N LEU A 30 -7.11 -0.02 2.21
CA LEU A 30 -6.87 1.40 2.48
C LEU A 30 -6.07 1.55 3.78
N LEU A 31 -5.12 2.45 3.75
CA LEU A 31 -4.30 2.86 4.90
C LEU A 31 -4.76 4.23 5.36
N LYS A 32 -4.98 4.39 6.66
CA LYS A 32 -5.18 5.68 7.31
C LYS A 32 -4.12 5.86 8.38
N CYS A 33 -3.11 6.68 8.08
CA CYS A 33 -2.01 6.98 8.99
C CYS A 33 -2.22 8.36 9.64
N SER A 34 -1.82 8.52 10.91
CA SER A 34 -1.86 9.80 11.60
C SER A 34 -0.63 10.68 11.35
N GLY A 35 0.41 10.16 10.70
CA GLY A 35 1.70 10.84 10.54
C GLY A 35 2.17 11.03 9.10
N CYS A 36 1.42 10.57 8.10
CA CYS A 36 1.74 10.78 6.69
C CYS A 36 0.49 10.63 5.79
N ASP A 37 0.57 11.13 4.57
CA ASP A 37 -0.52 11.12 3.58
C ASP A 37 -0.61 9.83 2.73
N HIS A 38 0.13 8.77 3.08
CA HIS A 38 -0.01 7.49 2.39
C HIS A 38 -1.37 6.84 2.69
N THR A 39 -2.13 6.56 1.62
CA THR A 39 -3.52 6.07 1.70
C THR A 39 -3.70 4.61 1.31
N SER A 40 -2.65 3.94 0.85
CA SER A 40 -2.72 2.53 0.44
C SER A 40 -1.40 1.82 0.68
N VAL A 41 -1.47 0.50 0.79
CA VAL A 41 -0.32 -0.39 0.91
C VAL A 41 -0.47 -1.49 -0.13
N ARG A 42 0.57 -1.69 -0.95
CA ARG A 42 0.62 -2.86 -1.84
C ARG A 42 1.22 -4.01 -1.05
N VAL A 43 0.41 -5.04 -0.82
CA VAL A 43 0.92 -6.31 -0.30
C VAL A 43 1.49 -7.04 -1.51
N SER A 44 2.79 -6.87 -1.78
CA SER A 44 3.44 -7.77 -2.73
C SER A 44 3.39 -9.17 -2.13
N PRO A 45 2.85 -10.18 -2.84
CA PRO A 45 2.96 -11.55 -2.38
C PRO A 45 4.45 -11.85 -2.21
N VAL A 46 4.86 -12.26 -1.02
CA VAL A 46 6.22 -12.70 -0.75
C VAL A 46 6.42 -14.03 -1.49
N ARG A 47 6.71 -13.95 -2.79
CA ARG A 47 7.29 -15.01 -3.59
C ARG A 47 8.48 -14.41 -4.33
N GLY A 48 9.63 -14.53 -3.69
CA GLY A 48 10.93 -14.20 -4.29
C GLY A 48 11.28 -12.72 -4.20
N ALA A 49 12.42 -12.47 -3.57
CA ALA A 49 13.29 -11.37 -3.96
C ALA A 49 13.44 -11.34 -5.51
N PHE A 50 13.80 -10.18 -6.07
CA PHE A 50 14.04 -9.90 -7.50
C PHE A 50 12.83 -9.41 -8.32
N ALA A 51 12.41 -8.17 -8.07
CA ALA A 51 11.93 -7.29 -9.14
C ALA A 51 12.29 -5.82 -8.84
N SER A 52 13.57 -5.58 -8.52
CA SER A 52 14.14 -4.24 -8.68
C SER A 52 14.41 -4.01 -10.17
N ARG A 53 13.48 -3.36 -10.88
CA ARG A 53 13.74 -2.39 -11.97
C ARG A 53 12.45 -2.06 -12.72
N ALA A 54 11.91 -0.89 -12.41
CA ALA A 54 11.21 -0.06 -13.39
C ALA A 54 11.23 1.40 -12.90
N ALA A 55 12.43 1.97 -12.86
CA ALA A 55 12.61 3.42 -12.85
C ALA A 55 13.62 3.75 -13.96
N SER A 56 13.19 3.56 -15.21
CA SER A 56 13.79 4.26 -16.34
C SER A 56 12.97 5.52 -16.55
N VAL A 57 13.43 6.60 -15.90
CA VAL A 57 13.21 7.98 -16.33
C VAL A 57 13.70 8.07 -17.77
N SER A 58 12.83 8.49 -18.68
CA SER A 58 13.21 8.94 -20.02
C SER A 58 13.79 10.36 -19.88
N ALA A 59 14.99 10.54 -20.41
CA ALA A 59 15.64 11.84 -20.60
C ALA A 59 15.01 12.61 -21.78
#